data_AF-A0A528B5W5-F1
#
_entry.id   AF-A0A528B5W5-F1
#
_cell.length_a   1.000
_cell.length_b   1.000
_cell.length_c   1.000
_cell.angle_alpha   90.00
_cell.angle_beta   90.00
_cell.angle_gamma   90.00
#
_symmetry.space_group_name_H-M   'P 1'
#
loop_
_entity.id
_entity.type
_entity.pdbx_description
1 polymer ?
#
loop_
_entity_poly.entity_id
_entity_poly.type
_entity_poly.pdbx_seq_one_letter_code
_entity_poly.pdbx_strand_id
1 'polypeptide(L)'
;GPYRSLALRLHDYFIARSVDLLKPGAFAAFVTSSGTFDKADSFAREHIAKTADLIAAIRLPEGSFRADAGTDVVVDVLFFRRRKVTEAEGDLSWLDIEEVRQATEDEGAIRVNHWFACHPDFVLGTHATVSGPYGEAYSCLPHPGVDLERALTAAISLLPQAIYD
;
A
#
# COMPACT_ATOMS: atom_id res chain seq x y z
N GLY A 1 26.51 7.64 9.34
CA GLY A 1 25.58 8.64 8.78
C GLY A 1 24.22 8.47 9.43
N PRO A 2 23.33 9.47 9.38
CA PRO A 2 22.03 9.50 10.09
C PRO A 2 21.02 8.42 9.66
N TYR A 3 21.46 7.39 8.93
CA TYR A 3 20.66 6.32 8.36
C TYR A 3 21.11 4.91 8.83
N ARG A 4 21.98 4.81 9.85
CA ARG A 4 22.65 3.54 10.21
C ARG A 4 21.94 2.71 11.30
N SER A 5 20.75 3.10 11.76
CA SER A 5 19.99 2.35 12.77
C SER A 5 18.52 2.09 12.39
N LEU A 6 18.14 2.29 11.13
CA LEU A 6 16.81 1.96 10.65
C LEU A 6 16.88 0.67 9.83
N ALA A 7 16.54 -0.45 10.47
CA ALA A 7 15.93 -1.57 9.76
C ALA A 7 14.51 -1.19 9.30
N LEU A 8 14.34 -0.02 8.66
CA LEU A 8 13.32 0.15 7.64
C LEU A 8 13.66 -0.95 6.64
N ARG A 9 12.82 -1.99 6.57
CA ARG A 9 13.01 -3.08 5.61
C ARG A 9 13.22 -2.39 4.25
N LEU A 10 14.33 -2.69 3.60
CA LEU A 10 14.94 -1.99 2.45
C LEU A 10 13.95 -1.30 1.47
N HIS A 11 12.79 -1.90 1.23
CA HIS A 11 11.65 -1.35 0.47
C HIS A 11 11.19 0.03 0.93
N ASP A 12 10.94 0.24 2.23
CA ASP A 12 10.45 1.52 2.78
C ASP A 12 11.45 2.65 2.48
N TYR A 13 12.75 2.37 2.63
CA TYR A 13 13.82 3.31 2.30
C TYR A 13 13.82 3.66 0.81
N PHE A 14 13.70 2.66 -0.07
CA PHE A 14 13.72 2.90 -1.51
C PHE A 14 12.52 3.70 -1.98
N ILE A 15 11.33 3.46 -1.43
CA ILE A 15 10.12 4.23 -1.77
C ILE A 15 10.29 5.68 -1.32
N ALA A 16 10.60 5.89 -0.03
CA ALA A 16 10.85 7.23 0.52
C ALA A 16 11.91 8.00 -0.27
N ARG A 17 13.05 7.35 -0.54
CA ARG A 17 14.15 7.96 -1.29
C ARG A 17 13.77 8.28 -2.74
N SER A 18 13.00 7.41 -3.39
CA SER A 18 12.57 7.62 -4.77
C SER A 18 11.59 8.78 -4.87
N VAL A 19 10.64 8.88 -3.94
CA VAL A 19 9.71 10.02 -3.83
C VAL A 19 10.49 11.34 -3.64
N ASP A 20 11.49 11.36 -2.76
CA ASP A 20 12.34 12.53 -2.52
C ASP A 20 13.13 12.99 -3.77
N LEU A 21 13.33 12.10 -4.75
CA LEU A 21 14.06 12.39 -6.00
C LEU A 21 13.16 12.79 -7.17
N LEU A 22 11.83 12.68 -7.03
CA LEU A 22 10.89 13.11 -8.07
C LEU A 22 11.00 14.62 -8.32
N LYS A 23 10.73 15.09 -9.54
CA LYS A 23 10.58 16.55 -9.73
C LYS A 23 9.31 17.03 -9.00
N PRO A 24 9.26 18.26 -8.46
CA PRO A 24 8.02 18.79 -7.90
C PRO A 24 6.88 18.73 -8.94
N GLY A 25 5.73 18.20 -8.54
CA GLY A 25 4.58 17.90 -9.41
C GLY A 25 4.62 16.56 -10.13
N ALA A 26 5.73 15.82 -10.11
CA ALA A 26 5.84 14.53 -10.80
C ALA A 26 5.20 13.38 -10.01
N PHE A 27 4.76 12.37 -10.76
CA PHE A 27 4.11 11.17 -10.24
C PHE A 27 5.04 9.95 -10.32
N ALA A 28 4.85 9.00 -9.41
CA ALA A 28 5.48 7.69 -9.47
C ALA A 28 4.55 6.60 -8.93
N ALA A 29 4.69 5.40 -9.49
CA ALA A 29 4.06 4.19 -9.00
C ALA A 29 5.14 3.26 -8.40
N PHE A 30 4.81 2.59 -7.30
CA PHE A 30 5.70 1.65 -6.61
C PHE A 30 4.98 0.35 -6.34
N VAL A 31 5.70 -0.77 -6.44
CA VAL A 31 5.19 -2.10 -6.10
C VAL A 31 5.91 -2.55 -4.83
N THR A 32 5.17 -2.84 -3.76
CA THR A 32 5.72 -3.24 -2.45
C THR A 32 4.82 -4.23 -1.74
N SER A 33 5.33 -4.97 -0.76
CA SER A 33 4.48 -5.80 0.10
C SER A 33 3.51 -4.95 0.93
N SER A 34 2.36 -5.51 1.31
CA SER A 34 1.36 -4.84 2.18
C SER A 34 1.92 -4.25 3.47
N GLY A 35 3.01 -4.83 4.00
CA GLY A 35 3.67 -4.39 5.22
C GLY A 35 4.17 -2.94 5.21
N THR A 36 4.43 -2.33 4.05
CA THR A 36 4.82 -0.90 3.98
C THR A 36 3.68 0.01 4.46
N PHE A 37 2.45 -0.31 4.09
CA PHE A 37 1.27 0.53 4.37
C PHE A 37 0.54 0.11 5.64
N ASP A 38 0.50 -1.18 5.97
CA ASP A 38 -0.27 -1.71 7.10
C ASP A 38 0.50 -1.72 8.44
N LYS A 39 1.81 -1.48 8.42
CA LYS A 39 2.60 -1.47 9.65
C LYS A 39 2.08 -0.43 10.65
N ALA A 40 2.03 -0.83 11.93
CA ALA A 40 1.64 0.06 13.01
C ALA A 40 2.58 1.28 13.14
N ASP A 41 3.87 1.09 12.87
CA ASP A 41 4.84 2.17 12.78
C ASP A 41 4.60 3.04 11.53
N SER A 42 4.23 4.31 11.73
CA SER A 42 3.94 5.26 10.65
C SER A 42 5.18 5.92 10.04
N PHE A 43 6.40 5.67 10.56
CA PHE A 43 7.59 6.47 10.23
C PHE A 43 7.87 6.63 8.73
N ALA A 44 7.74 5.54 7.96
CA ALA A 44 7.94 5.61 6.50
C ALA A 44 6.83 6.41 5.80
N ARG A 45 5.57 6.21 6.23
CA ARG A 45 4.42 6.94 5.70
C ARG A 45 4.54 8.43 6.00
N GLU A 46 4.89 8.78 7.23
CA GLU A 46 5.15 10.16 7.66
C GLU A 46 6.31 10.79 6.89
N HIS A 47 7.39 10.05 6.63
CA HIS A 47 8.51 10.58 5.85
C HIS A 47 8.08 10.92 4.42
N ILE A 48 7.36 10.01 3.76
CA ILE A 48 6.82 10.24 2.41
C ILE A 48 5.85 11.43 2.41
N ALA A 49 4.96 11.49 3.41
CA ALA A 49 3.94 12.52 3.52
C ALA A 49 4.49 13.93 3.69
N LYS A 50 5.76 14.12 4.08
CA LYS A 50 6.40 15.45 4.14
C LYS A 50 6.52 16.13 2.79
N THR A 51 6.66 15.35 1.71
CA THR A 51 6.98 15.87 0.38
C THR A 51 6.03 15.42 -0.71
N ALA A 52 5.16 14.44 -0.45
CA ALA A 52 4.26 13.88 -1.44
C ALA A 52 2.85 13.61 -0.90
N ASP A 53 1.90 13.60 -1.84
CA ASP A 53 0.53 13.18 -1.62
C ASP A 53 0.37 11.74 -2.10
N LEU A 54 -0.36 10.92 -1.32
CA LEU A 54 -0.90 9.66 -1.81
C LEU A 54 -2.05 9.97 -2.77
N ILE A 55 -1.94 9.49 -4.01
CA ILE A 55 -2.97 9.67 -5.04
C ILE A 55 -3.91 8.47 -5.05
N ALA A 56 -3.34 7.28 -4.92
CA ALA A 56 -4.07 6.04 -4.72
C ALA A 56 -3.14 4.93 -4.25
N ALA A 57 -3.72 3.87 -3.70
CA ALA A 57 -3.08 2.59 -3.53
C ALA A 57 -4.02 1.46 -3.94
N ILE A 58 -3.49 0.44 -4.60
CA ILE A 58 -4.23 -0.76 -5.05
C ILE A 58 -3.60 -1.97 -4.37
N ARG A 59 -4.40 -2.78 -3.69
CA ARG A 59 -3.95 -4.03 -3.08
C ARG A 59 -4.32 -5.21 -3.98
N LEU A 60 -3.32 -6.00 -4.33
CA LEU A 60 -3.48 -7.22 -5.11
C LEU A 60 -3.60 -8.44 -4.18
N PRO A 61 -4.36 -9.47 -4.56
CA PRO A 61 -4.50 -10.67 -3.75
C PRO A 61 -3.18 -11.45 -3.66
N GLU A 62 -3.07 -12.34 -2.68
CA GLU A 62 -1.95 -13.27 -2.58
C GLU A 62 -1.80 -14.10 -3.86
N GLY A 63 -0.56 -14.47 -4.19
CA GLY A 63 -0.24 -15.26 -5.38
C GLY A 63 -0.32 -14.51 -6.71
N SER A 64 -0.62 -13.19 -6.71
CA SER A 64 -0.65 -12.36 -7.92
C SER A 64 0.67 -12.38 -8.72
N PHE A 65 1.80 -12.59 -8.04
CA PHE A 65 3.13 -12.71 -8.67
C PHE A 65 3.72 -14.12 -8.55
N ARG A 66 2.91 -15.14 -8.26
CA ARG A 66 3.42 -16.51 -8.10
C ARG A 66 4.08 -17.03 -9.39
N ALA A 67 3.50 -16.72 -10.55
CA ALA A 67 4.03 -17.16 -11.85
C ALA A 67 5.37 -16.49 -12.19
N ASP A 68 5.52 -15.19 -11.89
CA ASP A 68 6.67 -14.39 -12.33
C ASP A 68 7.78 -14.27 -11.27
N ALA A 69 7.42 -14.28 -9.98
CA ALA A 69 8.32 -14.02 -8.86
C ALA A 69 8.36 -15.15 -7.82
N GLY A 70 7.52 -16.18 -7.95
CA GLY A 70 7.54 -17.35 -7.08
C GLY A 70 7.17 -17.08 -5.62
N THR A 71 6.42 -16.01 -5.33
CA THR A 71 6.00 -15.66 -3.97
C THR A 71 4.50 -15.42 -3.86
N ASP A 72 3.96 -15.69 -2.68
CA ASP A 72 2.53 -15.50 -2.33
C ASP A 72 2.29 -14.27 -1.47
N VAL A 73 3.16 -13.28 -1.60
CA VAL A 73 3.08 -12.05 -0.82
C VAL A 73 1.91 -11.21 -1.35
N VAL A 74 1.14 -10.62 -0.43
CA VAL A 74 0.18 -9.56 -0.75
C VAL A 74 0.97 -8.32 -1.14
N VAL A 75 0.66 -7.79 -2.32
CA VAL A 75 1.40 -6.68 -2.91
C VAL A 75 0.49 -5.48 -3.10
N ASP A 76 1.00 -4.30 -2.78
CA ASP A 76 0.37 -3.02 -3.01
C ASP A 76 1.07 -2.30 -4.18
N VAL A 77 0.27 -1.67 -5.03
CA VAL A 77 0.70 -0.70 -6.04
C VAL A 77 0.35 0.69 -5.54
N LEU A 78 1.37 1.48 -5.20
CA LEU A 78 1.24 2.78 -4.55
C LEU A 78 1.51 3.91 -5.55
N PHE A 79 0.62 4.89 -5.63
CA PHE A 79 0.75 6.05 -6.52
C PHE A 79 0.96 7.31 -5.69
N PHE A 80 2.12 7.95 -5.86
CA PHE A 80 2.46 9.20 -5.18
C PHE A 80 2.68 10.32 -6.18
N ARG A 81 2.34 11.54 -5.77
CA ARG A 81 2.74 12.77 -6.45
C ARG A 81 3.59 13.61 -5.53
N ARG A 82 4.79 14.00 -5.96
CA ARG A 82 5.59 14.97 -5.20
C ARG A 82 4.91 16.33 -5.28
N ARG A 83 4.65 16.96 -4.13
CA ARG A 83 4.06 18.30 -4.07
C ARG A 83 5.00 19.36 -4.67
N LYS A 84 4.43 20.36 -5.33
CA LYS A 84 5.12 21.61 -5.67
C LYS A 84 5.37 22.39 -4.38
N VAL A 85 6.44 23.19 -4.34
CA VAL A 85 6.85 23.94 -3.12
C VAL A 85 5.74 24.87 -2.60
N THR A 86 4.87 25.34 -3.49
CA THR A 86 3.77 26.25 -3.17
C THR A 86 2.47 25.55 -2.80
N GLU A 87 2.39 24.22 -2.92
CA GLU A 87 1.19 23.45 -2.59
C GLU A 87 1.15 23.16 -1.09
N ALA A 88 -0.04 23.30 -0.50
CA ALA A 88 -0.31 22.85 0.85
C ALA A 88 -0.25 21.32 0.96
N GLU A 89 -0.10 20.81 2.18
CA GLU A 89 -0.21 19.39 2.44
C GLU A 89 -1.62 18.88 2.06
N GLY A 90 -1.66 17.74 1.37
CA GLY A 90 -2.90 17.07 1.02
C GLY A 90 -3.48 16.28 2.19
N ASP A 91 -4.29 15.27 1.87
CA ASP A 91 -4.85 14.37 2.87
C ASP A 91 -3.76 13.52 3.54
N LEU A 92 -3.80 13.46 4.87
CA LEU A 92 -2.89 12.70 5.73
C LEU A 92 -3.61 11.54 6.45
N SER A 93 -4.91 11.33 6.23
CA SER A 93 -5.69 10.24 6.86
C SER A 93 -5.07 8.86 6.60
N TRP A 94 -4.47 8.66 5.42
CA TRP A 94 -3.76 7.43 5.05
C TRP A 94 -2.51 7.14 5.89
N LEU A 95 -2.07 8.04 6.78
CA LEU A 95 -1.03 7.72 7.76
C LEU A 95 -1.52 6.73 8.82
N ASP A 96 -2.84 6.68 9.05
CA ASP A 96 -3.46 5.86 10.09
C ASP A 96 -3.73 4.42 9.64
N ILE A 97 -4.01 3.58 10.63
CA ILE A 97 -4.39 2.18 10.48
C ILE A 97 -5.77 1.98 11.07
N GLU A 98 -6.65 1.31 10.32
CA GLU A 98 -8.02 0.98 10.71
C GLU A 98 -8.19 -0.51 10.98
N GLU A 99 -9.09 -0.83 11.90
CA GLU A 99 -9.53 -2.21 12.14
C GLU A 99 -10.68 -2.54 11.19
N VAL A 100 -10.44 -3.44 10.24
CA VAL A 100 -11.45 -3.88 9.25
C VAL A 100 -12.12 -5.20 9.62
N ARG A 101 -11.55 -5.93 10.58
CA ARG A 101 -12.15 -7.12 11.17
C ARG A 101 -11.78 -7.21 12.65
N GLN A 102 -12.78 -7.33 13.52
CA GLN A 102 -12.57 -7.57 14.95
C GLN A 102 -11.89 -8.92 15.19
N ALA A 103 -11.14 -9.00 16.29
CA ALA A 103 -10.61 -10.27 16.76
C ALA A 103 -11.77 -11.22 17.13
N THR A 104 -11.58 -12.50 16.85
CA THR A 104 -12.46 -13.60 17.30
C THR A 104 -11.72 -14.42 18.37
N GLU A 105 -12.35 -15.49 18.87
CA GLU A 105 -11.67 -16.42 19.79
C GLU A 105 -10.46 -17.11 19.13
N ASP A 106 -10.54 -17.34 17.82
CA ASP A 106 -9.55 -18.12 17.07
C ASP A 106 -8.59 -17.27 16.23
N GLU A 107 -8.98 -16.04 15.84
CA GLU A 107 -8.20 -15.19 14.93
C GLU A 107 -8.01 -13.78 15.48
N GLY A 108 -6.80 -13.23 15.32
CA GLY A 108 -6.52 -11.82 15.64
C GLY A 108 -7.35 -10.83 14.80
N ALA A 109 -7.45 -9.58 15.28
CA ALA A 109 -8.06 -8.49 14.52
C ALA A 109 -7.25 -8.20 13.24
N ILE A 110 -7.94 -7.89 12.14
CA ILE A 110 -7.28 -7.40 10.93
C ILE A 110 -7.24 -5.89 10.96
N ARG A 111 -6.03 -5.37 10.88
CA ARG A 111 -5.75 -3.94 10.81
C ARG A 111 -5.01 -3.64 9.51
N VAL A 112 -5.52 -2.68 8.75
CA VAL A 112 -4.96 -2.27 7.46
C VAL A 112 -4.86 -0.75 7.40
N ASN A 113 -4.10 -0.23 6.46
CA ASN A 113 -4.03 1.20 6.24
C ASN A 113 -5.41 1.84 6.03
N HIS A 114 -5.62 3.04 6.58
CA HIS A 114 -6.88 3.78 6.46
C HIS A 114 -7.32 3.98 5.00
N TRP A 115 -6.38 4.18 4.07
CA TRP A 115 -6.71 4.26 2.64
C TRP A 115 -7.47 3.02 2.17
N PHE A 116 -6.98 1.81 2.46
CA PHE A 116 -7.61 0.56 2.02
C PHE A 116 -8.94 0.31 2.73
N ALA A 117 -9.07 0.71 4.00
CA ALA A 117 -10.32 0.59 4.74
C ALA A 117 -11.43 1.47 4.14
N CYS A 118 -11.09 2.68 3.67
CA CYS A 118 -12.04 3.60 3.05
C CYS A 118 -12.26 3.37 1.55
N HIS A 119 -11.40 2.61 0.88
CA HIS A 119 -11.43 2.40 -0.56
C HIS A 119 -11.44 0.90 -0.92
N PRO A 120 -12.50 0.15 -0.57
CA PRO A 120 -12.57 -1.30 -0.80
C PRO A 120 -12.51 -1.68 -2.29
N ASP A 121 -12.94 -0.81 -3.21
CA ASP A 121 -12.84 -1.03 -4.66
C ASP A 121 -11.38 -1.14 -5.16
N PHE A 122 -10.42 -0.66 -4.37
CA PHE A 122 -8.99 -0.76 -4.65
C PHE A 122 -8.33 -1.94 -3.93
N VAL A 123 -9.10 -2.79 -3.24
CA VAL A 123 -8.64 -4.06 -2.67
C VAL A 123 -9.17 -5.19 -3.54
N LEU A 124 -8.31 -5.77 -4.38
CA LEU A 124 -8.70 -6.78 -5.38
C LEU A 124 -8.80 -8.20 -4.81
N GLY A 125 -9.30 -8.29 -3.59
CA GLY A 125 -9.45 -9.53 -2.84
C GLY A 125 -10.12 -9.29 -1.50
N THR A 126 -10.14 -10.31 -0.65
CA THR A 126 -10.77 -10.26 0.68
C THR A 126 -9.70 -10.27 1.77
N HIS A 127 -9.75 -9.31 2.69
CA HIS A 127 -8.88 -9.29 3.87
C HIS A 127 -9.06 -10.58 4.68
N ALA A 128 -7.97 -11.29 4.96
CA ALA A 128 -7.98 -12.55 5.69
C ALA A 128 -6.76 -12.70 6.58
N THR A 129 -6.81 -13.70 7.45
CA THR A 129 -5.63 -14.23 8.15
C THR A 129 -5.39 -15.64 7.63
N VAL A 130 -4.14 -15.96 7.33
CA VAL A 130 -3.72 -17.31 6.92
C VAL A 130 -2.70 -17.85 7.91
N SER A 131 -2.84 -19.12 8.28
CA SER A 131 -1.89 -19.80 9.14
C SER A 131 -0.70 -20.28 8.32
N GLY A 132 0.51 -19.90 8.73
CA GLY A 132 1.76 -20.34 8.13
C GLY A 132 2.71 -20.99 9.15
N PRO A 133 3.86 -21.51 8.70
CA PRO A 133 4.88 -22.10 9.58
C PRO A 133 5.45 -21.11 10.62
N TYR A 134 5.22 -19.81 10.43
CA TYR A 134 5.66 -18.75 11.34
C TYR A 134 4.51 -18.14 12.16
N GLY A 135 3.35 -18.80 12.18
CA GLY A 135 2.14 -18.31 12.83
C GLY A 135 1.15 -17.69 11.84
N GLU A 136 0.14 -17.03 12.39
CA GLU A 136 -0.85 -16.29 11.62
C GLU A 136 -0.25 -15.06 10.94
N ALA A 137 -0.59 -14.87 9.68
CA ALA A 137 -0.20 -13.71 8.90
C ALA A 137 -1.41 -13.14 8.16
N TYR A 138 -1.43 -11.82 8.01
CA TYR A 138 -2.39 -11.17 7.14
C TYR A 138 -2.24 -11.65 5.69
N SER A 139 -3.37 -11.85 5.01
CA SER A 139 -3.46 -12.08 3.58
C SER A 139 -4.62 -11.30 2.94
N CYS A 140 -4.64 -11.28 1.61
CA CYS A 140 -5.72 -10.79 0.78
C CYS A 140 -6.10 -11.90 -0.20
N LEU A 141 -7.18 -12.63 0.08
CA LEU A 141 -7.56 -13.79 -0.71
C LEU A 141 -8.17 -13.36 -2.05
N PRO A 142 -7.81 -14.03 -3.17
CA PRO A 142 -8.39 -13.71 -4.47
C PRO A 142 -9.90 -13.99 -4.48
N HIS A 143 -10.67 -13.13 -5.14
CA HIS A 143 -12.09 -13.37 -5.37
C HIS A 143 -12.28 -14.53 -6.36
N PRO A 144 -13.05 -15.60 -6.01
CA PRO A 144 -13.25 -16.73 -6.90
C PRO A 144 -13.87 -16.32 -8.24
N GLY A 145 -13.25 -16.77 -9.35
CA GLY A 145 -13.75 -16.51 -10.70
C GLY A 145 -13.56 -15.08 -11.22
N VAL A 146 -12.86 -14.22 -10.47
CA VAL A 146 -12.50 -12.87 -10.92
C VAL A 146 -11.15 -12.90 -11.64
N ASP A 147 -11.14 -12.36 -12.85
CA ASP A 147 -9.90 -12.14 -13.60
C ASP A 147 -9.14 -10.92 -13.04
N LEU A 148 -7.91 -11.14 -12.58
CA LEU A 148 -7.12 -10.12 -11.89
C LEU A 148 -6.73 -8.97 -12.84
N GLU A 149 -6.38 -9.27 -14.09
CA GLU A 149 -5.99 -8.25 -15.07
C GLU A 149 -7.14 -7.29 -15.35
N ARG A 150 -8.36 -7.83 -15.54
CA ARG A 150 -9.57 -7.04 -15.69
C ARG A 150 -9.90 -6.22 -14.44
N ALA A 151 -9.78 -6.81 -13.26
CA ALA A 151 -10.03 -6.11 -11.99
C ALA A 151 -9.03 -4.96 -11.78
N LEU A 152 -7.75 -5.19 -12.06
CA LEU A 152 -6.70 -4.17 -11.99
C LEU A 152 -6.94 -3.05 -13.01
N THR A 153 -7.33 -3.39 -14.24
CA THR A 153 -7.68 -2.39 -15.26
C THR A 153 -8.86 -1.52 -14.83
N ALA A 154 -9.86 -2.12 -14.19
CA ALA A 154 -10.99 -1.38 -13.64
C ALA A 154 -10.56 -0.44 -12.51
N ALA A 155 -9.73 -0.90 -11.57
CA ALA A 155 -9.21 -0.07 -10.48
C ALA A 155 -8.32 1.08 -11.00
N ILE A 156 -7.45 0.83 -11.99
CA ILE A 156 -6.64 1.87 -12.63
C ILE A 156 -7.51 2.95 -13.29
N SER A 157 -8.67 2.56 -13.84
CA SER A 157 -9.60 3.50 -14.47
C SER A 157 -10.31 4.42 -13.47
N LEU A 158 -10.30 4.07 -12.18
CA LEU A 158 -10.82 4.90 -11.08
C LEU A 158 -9.77 5.88 -10.53
N LEU A 159 -8.50 5.74 -10.92
CA LEU A 159 -7.48 6.68 -10.50
C LEU A 159 -7.85 8.08 -10.96
N PRO A 160 -7.63 9.12 -10.12
CA PRO A 160 -7.85 10.50 -10.55
C PRO A 160 -7.14 10.72 -11.88
N GLN A 161 -7.88 11.15 -12.91
CA GLN A 161 -7.24 11.58 -14.16
C GLN A 161 -6.23 12.64 -13.76
N ALA A 162 -4.95 12.33 -13.94
CA ALA A 162 -3.89 13.14 -13.39
C ALA A 162 -4.12 14.60 -13.81
N ILE A 163 -3.99 15.47 -12.82
CA ILE A 163 -3.98 16.91 -12.95
C ILE A 163 -2.74 17.24 -13.81
N TYR A 164 -2.88 17.08 -15.13
CA TYR A 164 -1.87 17.41 -16.12
C TYR A 164 -2.02 18.91 -16.39
N ASP A 165 -1.26 19.71 -15.64
CA ASP A 165 -0.89 21.08 -16.04
C ASP A 165 0.60 21.11 -16.41
#